data_AF-A0A661N5K3-F1
#
_entry.id   AF-A0A661N5K3-F1
#
_cell.length_a   1.000
_cell.length_b   1.000
_cell.length_c   1.000
_cell.angle_alpha   90.00
_cell.angle_beta   90.00
_cell.angle_gamma   90.00
#
_symmetry.space_group_name_H-M   'P 1'
#
loop_
_entity.id
_entity.type
_entity.pdbx_description
1 polymer ?
#
loop_
_entity_poly.entity_id
_entity_poly.type
_entity_poly.pdbx_seq_one_letter_code
_entity_poly.pdbx_strand_id
1 'polypeptide(L)'
;MTRVNRTHLRSFKTAAAMPALTASELSAIQPIPRRPESEYLDPLDTIWIDALERMGLRVVFANGVYADYDGKGTLAIGTPRNLDPDDCVAQIVFHEICHWLVEGEESVKQVNWGVINTTLRDLGREYASLRVQAALAEPHGLRRFLANTTDHRAYYDALPDDPFALSDDGTAELAEIAMARASNAPWAPALQHALAATQTIVAAAAPSARPPSSYCLYEPPPERRSLGS
;
A
#
# COMPACT_ATOMS: atom_id res chain seq x y z
N MET A 1 45.84 -14.54 4.95
CA MET A 1 44.81 -14.25 5.96
C MET A 1 43.75 -13.42 5.25
N THR A 2 42.55 -13.90 4.92
CA THR A 2 41.55 -14.53 5.77
C THR A 2 40.62 -15.37 4.88
N ARG A 3 40.42 -16.66 5.19
CA ARG A 3 39.46 -17.54 4.50
C ARG A 3 38.05 -17.21 4.99
N VAL A 4 37.13 -16.90 4.07
CA VAL A 4 35.70 -16.81 4.35
C VAL A 4 35.14 -18.23 4.50
N ASN A 5 34.57 -18.51 5.67
CA ASN A 5 33.96 -19.78 6.03
C ASN A 5 32.58 -19.87 5.36
N ARG A 6 32.44 -20.69 4.31
CA ARG A 6 31.14 -21.08 3.74
C ARG A 6 30.71 -22.39 4.36
N THR A 7 29.91 -22.32 5.42
CA THR A 7 29.23 -23.49 5.97
C THR A 7 27.81 -23.09 6.35
N HIS A 8 26.86 -23.49 5.52
CA HIS A 8 25.49 -23.93 5.85
C HIS A 8 24.63 -23.97 4.58
N LEU A 9 25.01 -24.81 3.62
CA LEU A 9 24.04 -25.37 2.67
C LEU A 9 23.40 -26.57 3.37
N ARG A 10 22.17 -26.39 3.87
CA ARG A 10 21.34 -27.53 4.27
C ARG A 10 21.13 -28.39 3.02
N SER A 11 21.64 -29.61 3.06
CA SER A 11 21.38 -30.64 2.06
C SER A 11 19.88 -30.93 2.07
N PHE A 12 19.17 -30.49 1.03
CA PHE A 12 17.85 -31.02 0.72
C PHE A 12 18.06 -32.48 0.29
N LYS A 13 17.63 -33.43 1.13
CA LYS A 13 17.48 -34.83 0.72
C LYS A 13 16.47 -34.84 -0.43
N THR A 14 16.94 -35.19 -1.61
CA THR A 14 16.11 -35.45 -2.78
C THR A 14 15.12 -36.56 -2.41
N ALA A 15 13.83 -36.25 -2.37
CA ALA A 15 12.80 -37.29 -2.28
C ALA A 15 13.00 -38.24 -3.47
N ALA A 16 12.98 -39.55 -3.21
CA ALA A 16 13.03 -40.55 -4.28
C ALA A 16 11.90 -40.25 -5.28
N ALA A 17 12.24 -40.11 -6.56
CA ALA A 17 11.25 -39.86 -7.60
C ALA A 17 10.25 -41.01 -7.62
N MET A 18 8.98 -40.72 -7.37
CA MET A 18 7.93 -41.71 -7.54
C MET A 18 7.85 -42.12 -9.02
N PRO A 19 7.67 -43.42 -9.33
CA PRO A 19 7.51 -43.85 -10.71
C PRO A 19 6.29 -43.17 -11.34
N ALA A 20 6.45 -42.70 -12.57
CA ALA A 20 5.36 -42.06 -13.31
C ALA A 20 4.24 -43.07 -13.57
N LEU A 21 3.00 -42.66 -13.33
CA LEU A 21 1.81 -43.44 -13.67
C LEU A 21 1.67 -43.56 -15.20
N THR A 22 1.18 -44.71 -15.65
CA THR A 22 0.79 -44.94 -17.04
C THR A 22 -0.50 -44.16 -17.38
N ALA A 23 -0.77 -43.97 -18.67
CA ALA A 23 -2.00 -43.31 -19.13
C ALA A 23 -3.27 -44.02 -18.64
N SER A 24 -3.23 -45.35 -18.49
CA SER A 24 -4.36 -46.14 -17.98
C SER A 24 -4.56 -45.97 -16.47
N GLU A 25 -3.49 -45.75 -15.72
CA GLU A 25 -3.59 -45.48 -14.27
C GLU A 25 -4.07 -44.05 -14.03
N LEU A 26 -3.60 -43.08 -14.82
CA LEU A 26 -4.08 -41.70 -14.77
C LEU A 26 -5.58 -41.60 -15.08
N SER A 27 -6.09 -42.34 -16.07
CA SER A 27 -7.52 -42.33 -16.42
C SER A 27 -8.41 -43.05 -15.41
N ALA A 28 -7.84 -43.90 -14.55
CA ALA A 28 -8.56 -44.60 -13.48
C ALA A 28 -8.68 -43.78 -12.19
N ILE A 29 -7.93 -42.68 -12.04
CA ILE A 29 -8.00 -41.81 -10.86
C ILE A 29 -9.40 -41.21 -10.75
N GLN A 30 -10.09 -41.54 -9.67
CA GLN A 30 -11.35 -40.90 -9.33
C GLN A 30 -11.08 -39.55 -8.68
N PRO A 31 -11.81 -38.48 -9.04
CA PRO A 31 -11.67 -37.19 -8.39
C PRO A 31 -12.10 -37.29 -6.92
N ILE A 32 -11.18 -36.98 -6.01
CA ILE A 32 -11.45 -36.85 -4.58
C ILE A 32 -11.49 -35.36 -4.25
N PRO A 33 -12.50 -34.86 -3.51
CA PRO A 33 -12.52 -33.48 -3.06
C PRO A 33 -11.23 -33.12 -2.29
N ARG A 34 -10.45 -32.18 -2.83
CA ARG A 34 -9.28 -31.64 -2.16
C ARG A 34 -9.72 -30.62 -1.11
N ARG A 35 -9.11 -30.65 0.06
CA ARG A 35 -9.12 -29.52 1.02
C ARG A 35 -7.99 -28.54 0.64
N PRO A 36 -8.27 -27.27 0.36
CA PRO A 36 -7.22 -26.28 0.15
C PRO A 36 -6.36 -26.12 1.41
N GLU A 37 -5.04 -26.11 1.22
CA GLU A 37 -4.04 -25.88 2.29
C GLU A 37 -3.47 -24.46 2.26
N SER A 38 -3.82 -23.68 1.25
CA SER A 38 -3.34 -22.32 1.05
C SER A 38 -4.44 -21.50 0.40
N GLU A 39 -4.52 -20.25 0.83
CA GLU A 39 -5.42 -19.24 0.28
C GLU A 39 -4.62 -18.26 -0.57
N TYR A 40 -5.21 -17.78 -1.65
CA TYR A 40 -4.64 -16.67 -2.41
C TYR A 40 -4.99 -15.37 -1.70
N LEU A 41 -3.97 -14.60 -1.33
CA LEU A 41 -4.12 -13.26 -0.80
C LEU A 41 -3.63 -12.27 -1.85
N ASP A 42 -4.31 -11.14 -1.97
CA ASP A 42 -3.82 -10.07 -2.82
C ASP A 42 -2.46 -9.60 -2.27
N PRO A 43 -1.42 -9.55 -3.12
CA PRO A 43 -0.08 -9.21 -2.67
C PRO A 43 0.02 -7.75 -2.21
N LEU A 44 -0.76 -6.82 -2.77
CA LEU A 44 -0.79 -5.43 -2.33
C LEU A 44 -1.44 -5.32 -0.96
N ASP A 45 -2.57 -6.00 -0.73
CA ASP A 45 -3.22 -6.05 0.58
C ASP A 45 -2.23 -6.55 1.64
N THR A 46 -1.51 -7.63 1.34
CA THR A 46 -0.53 -8.24 2.25
C THR A 46 0.60 -7.25 2.60
N ILE A 47 1.14 -6.54 1.62
CA ILE A 47 2.23 -5.58 1.81
C ILE A 47 1.79 -4.42 2.71
N TRP A 48 0.61 -3.85 2.47
CA TRP A 48 0.15 -2.68 3.20
C TRP A 48 -0.37 -3.01 4.59
N ILE A 49 -0.95 -4.19 4.80
CA ILE A 49 -1.27 -4.71 6.13
C ILE A 49 0.02 -4.91 6.94
N ASP A 50 1.04 -5.59 6.39
CA ASP A 50 2.35 -5.77 7.05
C ASP A 50 3.02 -4.41 7.35
N ALA A 51 2.88 -3.42 6.45
CA ALA A 51 3.41 -2.08 6.68
C ALA A 51 2.80 -1.42 7.92
N LEU A 52 1.47 -1.46 8.08
CA LEU A 52 0.81 -0.95 9.29
C LEU A 52 1.19 -1.74 10.55
N GLU A 53 1.29 -3.06 10.44
CA GLU A 53 1.71 -3.91 11.58
C GLU A 53 3.11 -3.57 12.07
N ARG A 54 4.05 -3.29 11.16
CA ARG A 54 5.40 -2.83 11.51
C ARG A 54 5.41 -1.44 12.14
N MET A 55 4.40 -0.62 11.89
CA MET A 55 4.19 0.67 12.56
C MET A 55 3.44 0.53 13.90
N GLY A 56 3.12 -0.70 14.33
CA GLY A 56 2.47 -0.98 15.62
C GLY A 56 0.94 -0.93 15.58
N LEU A 57 0.34 -0.96 14.39
CA LEU A 57 -1.11 -0.92 14.19
C LEU A 57 -1.63 -2.28 13.69
N ARG A 58 -2.95 -2.43 13.61
CA ARG A 58 -3.58 -3.65 13.10
C ARG A 58 -4.74 -3.31 12.20
N VAL A 59 -4.90 -4.07 11.12
CA VAL A 59 -6.06 -3.96 10.21
C VAL A 59 -7.12 -4.99 10.57
N VAL A 60 -8.39 -4.59 10.53
CA VAL A 60 -9.54 -5.49 10.55
C VAL A 60 -10.51 -5.13 9.44
N PHE A 61 -11.23 -6.11 8.91
CA PHE A 61 -12.30 -5.87 7.96
C PHE A 61 -13.65 -5.88 8.68
N ALA A 62 -14.45 -4.83 8.47
CA ALA A 62 -15.73 -4.64 9.14
C ALA A 62 -16.81 -4.14 8.17
N ASN A 63 -18.05 -4.53 8.44
CA ASN A 63 -19.21 -4.01 7.69
C ASN A 63 -19.61 -2.65 8.24
N GLY A 64 -20.06 -1.75 7.36
CA GLY A 64 -20.65 -0.46 7.77
C GLY A 64 -19.65 0.66 8.10
N VAL A 65 -18.37 0.46 7.78
CA VAL A 65 -17.32 1.48 7.81
C VAL A 65 -16.64 1.55 6.45
N TYR A 66 -16.05 2.69 6.12
CA TYR A 66 -15.16 2.84 4.96
C TYR A 66 -13.71 2.67 5.41
N ALA A 67 -13.23 3.59 6.25
CA ALA A 67 -12.04 3.49 7.08
C ALA A 67 -12.35 4.13 8.44
N ASP A 68 -11.97 3.49 9.55
CA ASP A 68 -12.21 4.01 10.90
C ASP A 68 -11.09 3.56 11.83
N TYR A 69 -10.34 4.52 12.36
CA TYR A 69 -9.26 4.29 13.31
C TYR A 69 -9.74 4.50 14.75
N ASP A 70 -9.57 3.50 15.61
CA ASP A 70 -10.14 3.47 16.95
C ASP A 70 -9.37 4.31 18.01
N GLY A 71 -8.23 4.91 17.65
CA GLY A 71 -7.34 5.60 18.60
C GLY A 71 -6.61 4.68 19.57
N LYS A 72 -6.68 3.36 19.35
CA LYS A 72 -6.16 2.29 20.23
C LYS A 72 -5.35 1.25 19.46
N GLY A 73 -4.99 1.53 18.21
CA GLY A 73 -4.13 0.67 17.40
C GLY A 73 -4.86 -0.19 16.37
N THR A 74 -6.17 -0.02 16.16
CA THR A 74 -6.93 -0.75 15.14
C THR A 74 -7.48 0.18 14.08
N LEU A 75 -7.13 -0.10 12.81
CA LEU A 75 -7.78 0.48 11.64
C LEU A 75 -8.81 -0.54 11.10
N ALA A 76 -10.09 -0.17 11.15
CA ALA A 76 -11.15 -0.93 10.52
C ALA A 76 -11.34 -0.46 9.07
N ILE A 77 -11.34 -1.39 8.12
CA ILE A 77 -11.55 -1.14 6.70
C ILE A 77 -12.84 -1.82 6.26
N GLY A 78 -13.60 -1.16 5.39
CA GLY A 78 -14.82 -1.71 4.81
C GLY A 78 -14.60 -3.04 4.11
N THR A 79 -15.61 -3.91 4.14
CA THR A 79 -15.64 -5.09 3.26
C THR A 79 -15.85 -4.64 1.81
N PRO A 80 -15.64 -5.51 0.78
CA PRO A 80 -15.91 -5.15 -0.62
C PRO A 80 -17.33 -4.66 -0.93
N ARG A 81 -18.30 -4.82 0.00
CA ARG A 81 -19.65 -4.26 -0.14
C ARG A 81 -19.75 -2.78 0.24
N ASN A 82 -18.78 -2.26 0.99
CA ASN A 82 -18.72 -0.91 1.51
C ASN A 82 -17.75 -0.01 0.74
N LEU A 83 -16.91 -0.60 -0.12
CA LEU A 83 -15.88 0.07 -0.89
C LEU A 83 -16.33 0.28 -2.34
N ASP A 84 -15.80 1.33 -2.96
CA ASP A 84 -16.02 1.62 -4.37
C ASP A 84 -15.29 0.61 -5.27
N PRO A 85 -15.73 0.38 -6.52
CA PRO A 85 -15.15 -0.65 -7.38
C PRO A 85 -13.66 -0.47 -7.72
N ASP A 86 -13.13 0.74 -7.55
CA ASP A 86 -11.72 1.09 -7.77
C ASP A 86 -10.92 1.26 -6.47
N ASP A 87 -11.52 0.94 -5.31
CA ASP A 87 -10.81 0.83 -4.03
C ASP A 87 -9.98 -0.45 -3.93
N CYS A 88 -8.81 -0.32 -3.31
CA CYS A 88 -8.06 -1.43 -2.74
C CYS A 88 -7.53 -1.09 -1.35
N VAL A 89 -7.19 -2.12 -0.57
CA VAL A 89 -6.67 -1.95 0.79
C VAL A 89 -5.40 -1.10 0.79
N ALA A 90 -4.56 -1.24 -0.25
CA ALA A 90 -3.36 -0.44 -0.41
C ALA A 90 -3.63 1.06 -0.45
N GLN A 91 -4.62 1.52 -1.23
CA GLN A 91 -5.01 2.93 -1.30
C GLN A 91 -5.49 3.45 0.06
N ILE A 92 -6.39 2.70 0.70
CA ILE A 92 -7.00 3.09 1.98
C ILE A 92 -5.94 3.17 3.07
N VAL A 93 -5.14 2.12 3.23
CA VAL A 93 -4.07 2.09 4.24
C VAL A 93 -3.06 3.20 4.01
N PHE A 94 -2.66 3.44 2.76
CA PHE A 94 -1.71 4.49 2.45
C PHE A 94 -2.25 5.88 2.78
N HIS A 95 -3.53 6.14 2.47
CA HIS A 95 -4.21 7.38 2.80
C HIS A 95 -4.29 7.60 4.31
N GLU A 96 -4.65 6.57 5.09
CA GLU A 96 -4.68 6.63 6.56
C GLU A 96 -3.30 6.92 7.16
N ILE A 97 -2.23 6.37 6.58
CA ILE A 97 -0.85 6.72 6.98
C ILE A 97 -0.57 8.21 6.69
N CYS A 98 -1.06 8.75 5.58
CA CYS A 98 -0.91 10.17 5.24
C CYS A 98 -1.70 11.08 6.21
N HIS A 99 -2.85 10.64 6.71
CA HIS A 99 -3.54 11.31 7.82
C HIS A 99 -2.70 11.33 9.08
N TRP A 100 -2.18 10.17 9.49
CA TRP A 100 -1.34 10.08 10.67
C TRP A 100 -0.08 10.95 10.56
N LEU A 101 0.53 11.02 9.38
CA LEU A 101 1.69 11.89 9.12
C LEU A 101 1.34 13.37 9.28
N VAL A 102 0.19 13.82 8.79
CA VAL A 102 -0.27 15.23 8.89
C VAL A 102 -0.62 15.59 10.33
N GLU A 103 -1.37 14.72 11.03
CA GLU A 103 -1.77 14.94 12.42
C GLU A 103 -0.59 14.82 13.39
N GLY A 104 0.40 14.00 13.04
CA GLY A 104 1.63 13.78 13.81
C GLY A 104 1.55 12.57 14.74
N GLU A 105 2.70 12.17 15.27
CA GLU A 105 2.88 10.89 15.98
C GLU A 105 1.85 10.66 17.11
N GLU A 106 1.62 11.69 17.94
CA GLU A 106 0.72 11.61 19.10
C GLU A 106 -0.76 11.38 18.74
N SER A 107 -1.16 11.63 17.49
CA SER A 107 -2.54 11.41 17.03
C SER A 107 -2.94 9.94 16.99
N VAL A 108 -1.99 9.01 17.08
CA VAL A 108 -2.24 7.57 17.24
C VAL A 108 -3.11 7.26 18.47
N LYS A 109 -3.20 8.17 19.44
CA LYS A 109 -4.04 8.00 20.64
C LYS A 109 -5.45 8.58 20.46
N GLN A 110 -5.78 9.07 19.27
CA GLN A 110 -7.02 9.77 18.97
C GLN A 110 -7.82 8.98 17.93
N VAL A 111 -9.13 8.88 18.14
CA VAL A 111 -10.05 8.31 17.15
C VAL A 111 -9.92 9.09 15.85
N ASN A 112 -9.77 8.37 14.73
CA ASN A 112 -9.56 8.96 13.40
C ASN A 112 -8.47 10.04 13.37
N TRP A 113 -7.37 9.80 14.12
CA TRP A 113 -6.24 10.72 14.21
C TRP A 113 -6.59 12.11 14.80
N GLY A 114 -7.77 12.27 15.38
CA GLY A 114 -8.30 13.55 15.84
C GLY A 114 -9.05 14.35 14.77
N VAL A 115 -9.41 13.71 13.65
CA VAL A 115 -10.19 14.28 12.55
C VAL A 115 -11.66 13.82 12.65
N ILE A 116 -12.60 14.76 12.52
CA ILE A 116 -14.05 14.51 12.64
C ILE A 116 -14.76 14.68 11.29
N ASN A 117 -14.06 15.17 10.24
CA ASN A 117 -14.58 15.37 8.88
C ASN A 117 -15.86 16.21 8.79
N THR A 118 -16.03 17.17 9.70
CA THR A 118 -17.24 18.03 9.75
C THR A 118 -16.93 19.52 9.73
N THR A 119 -15.65 19.90 9.71
CA THR A 119 -15.22 21.30 9.79
C THR A 119 -14.31 21.69 8.62
N LEU A 120 -14.22 23.00 8.33
CA LEU A 120 -13.26 23.51 7.34
C LEU A 120 -11.80 23.21 7.73
N ARG A 121 -11.51 23.12 9.03
CA ARG A 121 -10.21 22.64 9.53
C ARG A 121 -9.96 21.23 9.01
N ASP A 122 -10.92 20.32 9.19
CA ASP A 122 -10.74 18.92 8.80
C ASP A 122 -10.54 18.80 7.28
N LEU A 123 -11.24 19.61 6.48
CA LEU A 123 -11.05 19.68 5.03
C LEU A 123 -9.63 20.11 4.62
N GLY A 124 -9.05 21.11 5.31
CA GLY A 124 -7.66 21.52 5.04
C GLY A 124 -6.66 20.41 5.36
N ARG A 125 -6.96 19.56 6.35
CA ARG A 125 -6.09 18.44 6.76
C ARG A 125 -6.22 17.24 5.84
N GLU A 126 -7.43 16.95 5.39
CA GLU A 126 -7.69 16.03 4.26
C GLU A 126 -6.82 16.42 3.05
N TYR A 127 -6.87 17.68 2.64
CA TYR A 127 -6.10 18.17 1.50
C TYR A 127 -4.59 18.12 1.72
N ALA A 128 -4.11 18.40 2.94
CA ALA A 128 -2.71 18.19 3.27
C ALA A 128 -2.31 16.71 3.15
N SER A 129 -3.14 15.78 3.61
CA SER A 129 -2.89 14.33 3.50
C SER A 129 -2.86 13.87 2.04
N LEU A 130 -3.74 14.41 1.19
CA LEU A 130 -3.73 14.16 -0.26
C LEU A 130 -2.44 14.66 -0.95
N ARG A 131 -1.91 15.82 -0.54
CA ARG A 131 -0.60 16.31 -1.03
C ARG A 131 0.55 15.40 -0.62
N VAL A 132 0.56 14.94 0.64
CA VAL A 132 1.55 13.96 1.14
C VAL A 132 1.47 12.66 0.35
N GLN A 133 0.25 12.16 0.13
CA GLN A 133 0.00 10.94 -0.64
C GLN A 133 0.53 11.04 -2.07
N ALA A 134 0.26 12.15 -2.75
CA ALA A 134 0.82 12.44 -4.08
C ALA A 134 2.35 12.48 -4.05
N ALA A 135 2.95 13.24 -3.13
CA ALA A 135 4.39 13.44 -3.04
C ALA A 135 5.16 12.16 -2.71
N LEU A 136 4.60 11.27 -1.89
CA LEU A 136 5.21 10.00 -1.54
C LEU A 136 5.08 8.95 -2.65
N ALA A 137 3.99 8.97 -3.43
CA ALA A 137 3.75 8.02 -4.51
C ALA A 137 4.47 8.39 -5.82
N GLU A 138 4.70 9.69 -6.07
CA GLU A 138 5.31 10.22 -7.29
C GLU A 138 6.67 9.57 -7.63
N PRO A 139 7.66 9.45 -6.70
CA PRO A 139 8.96 8.87 -7.02
C PRO A 139 8.90 7.41 -7.50
N HIS A 140 7.78 6.74 -7.26
CA HIS A 140 7.52 5.36 -7.61
C HIS A 140 6.65 5.20 -8.86
N GLY A 141 6.17 6.30 -9.46
CA GLY A 141 5.20 6.25 -10.56
C GLY A 141 3.80 5.79 -10.13
N LEU A 142 3.52 5.88 -8.82
CA LEU A 142 2.31 5.32 -8.20
C LEU A 142 1.23 6.37 -7.96
N ARG A 143 1.46 7.65 -8.28
CA ARG A 143 0.54 8.76 -7.95
C ARG A 143 -0.89 8.50 -8.39
N ARG A 144 -1.12 8.12 -9.65
CA ARG A 144 -2.47 7.83 -10.15
C ARG A 144 -3.01 6.46 -9.71
N PHE A 145 -2.13 5.48 -9.51
CA PHE A 145 -2.50 4.13 -9.07
C PHE A 145 -2.96 4.11 -7.61
N LEU A 146 -2.26 4.84 -6.74
CA LEU A 146 -2.58 5.00 -5.32
C LEU A 146 -3.37 6.27 -5.03
N ALA A 147 -4.02 6.89 -6.03
CA ALA A 147 -4.87 8.06 -5.81
C ALA A 147 -6.05 7.70 -4.89
N ASN A 148 -6.52 8.67 -4.11
CA ASN A 148 -7.75 8.50 -3.34
C ASN A 148 -8.94 8.31 -4.30
N THR A 149 -9.97 7.61 -3.85
CA THR A 149 -11.16 7.23 -4.62
C THR A 149 -12.41 7.97 -4.13
N THR A 150 -12.30 8.67 -3.00
CA THR A 150 -13.36 9.45 -2.37
C THR A 150 -13.76 10.70 -3.19
N ASP A 151 -14.79 11.41 -2.73
CA ASP A 151 -15.26 12.68 -3.31
C ASP A 151 -14.16 13.76 -3.43
N HIS A 152 -13.05 13.62 -2.70
CA HIS A 152 -11.90 14.53 -2.79
C HIS A 152 -10.99 14.24 -3.99
N ARG A 153 -11.30 13.24 -4.82
CA ARG A 153 -10.52 12.89 -6.01
C ARG A 153 -10.31 14.07 -6.96
N ALA A 154 -11.32 14.93 -7.12
CA ALA A 154 -11.20 16.12 -7.95
C ALA A 154 -10.09 17.09 -7.47
N TYR A 155 -9.86 17.18 -6.16
CA TYR A 155 -8.75 17.95 -5.60
C TYR A 155 -7.40 17.28 -5.91
N TYR A 156 -7.31 15.97 -5.70
CA TYR A 156 -6.08 15.20 -5.94
C TYR A 156 -5.64 15.25 -7.40
N ASP A 157 -6.57 15.07 -8.35
CA ASP A 157 -6.31 15.16 -9.79
C ASP A 157 -5.92 16.57 -10.23
N ALA A 158 -6.31 17.60 -9.49
CA ALA A 158 -5.96 18.99 -9.77
C ALA A 158 -4.60 19.42 -9.19
N LEU A 159 -3.96 18.58 -8.36
CA LEU A 159 -2.63 18.88 -7.82
C LEU A 159 -1.60 18.96 -8.95
N PRO A 160 -0.72 19.99 -8.96
CA PRO A 160 0.38 20.07 -9.94
C PRO A 160 1.44 18.98 -9.69
N ASP A 161 2.38 18.82 -10.63
CA ASP A 161 3.45 17.82 -10.54
C ASP A 161 4.19 17.90 -9.20
N ASP A 162 4.54 19.12 -8.75
CA ASP A 162 4.99 19.40 -7.38
C ASP A 162 3.78 19.69 -6.48
N PRO A 163 3.34 18.75 -5.61
CA PRO A 163 2.15 18.93 -4.79
C PRO A 163 2.26 20.04 -3.74
N PHE A 164 3.43 20.69 -3.58
CA PHE A 164 3.65 21.77 -2.61
C PHE A 164 3.70 23.16 -3.26
N ALA A 165 3.72 23.25 -4.60
CA ALA A 165 3.91 24.51 -5.32
C ALA A 165 2.79 25.55 -5.11
N LEU A 166 1.58 25.11 -4.72
CA LEU A 166 0.43 25.97 -4.43
C LEU A 166 0.22 26.06 -2.92
N SER A 167 0.42 27.23 -2.31
CA SER A 167 0.54 27.39 -0.84
C SER A 167 -0.36 28.47 -0.21
N ASP A 168 -1.40 28.95 -0.90
CA ASP A 168 -2.26 30.02 -0.38
C ASP A 168 -3.31 29.57 0.66
N ASP A 169 -3.55 28.26 0.78
CA ASP A 169 -4.54 27.66 1.69
C ASP A 169 -3.95 27.05 2.98
N GLY A 170 -2.62 27.13 3.17
CA GLY A 170 -1.91 26.56 4.33
C GLY A 170 -1.80 25.03 4.33
N THR A 171 -2.39 24.33 3.35
CA THR A 171 -2.36 22.86 3.26
C THR A 171 -0.99 22.34 2.84
N ALA A 172 -0.26 23.10 2.01
CA ALA A 172 1.10 22.79 1.61
C ALA A 172 2.07 22.78 2.80
N GLU A 173 1.99 23.76 3.71
CA GLU A 173 2.84 23.85 4.90
C GLU A 173 2.64 22.64 5.83
N LEU A 174 1.38 22.24 6.06
CA LEU A 174 1.06 21.02 6.83
C LEU A 174 1.64 19.77 6.17
N ALA A 175 1.56 19.69 4.85
CA ALA A 175 2.08 18.58 4.08
C ALA A 175 3.62 18.52 4.10
N GLU A 176 4.31 19.66 4.05
CA GLU A 176 5.77 19.73 4.20
C GLU A 176 6.24 19.22 5.58
N ILE A 177 5.54 19.61 6.65
CA ILE A 177 5.80 19.12 8.01
C ILE A 177 5.61 17.59 8.06
N ALA A 178 4.55 17.09 7.43
CA ALA A 178 4.28 15.64 7.34
C ALA A 178 5.36 14.89 6.55
N MET A 179 5.87 15.47 5.45
CA MET A 179 6.98 14.89 4.68
C MET A 179 8.27 14.77 5.51
N ALA A 180 8.55 15.76 6.37
CA ALA A 180 9.68 15.65 7.30
C ALA A 180 9.51 14.48 8.28
N ARG A 181 8.29 14.19 8.72
CA ARG A 181 7.98 13.03 9.59
C ARG A 181 8.12 11.70 8.86
N ALA A 182 7.72 11.63 7.59
CA ALA A 182 7.74 10.39 6.79
C ALA A 182 9.15 9.75 6.66
N SER A 183 10.20 10.53 6.87
CA SER A 183 11.60 10.07 6.88
C SER A 183 12.08 9.51 8.22
N ASN A 184 11.24 9.51 9.25
CA ASN A 184 11.56 9.06 10.60
C ASN A 184 10.72 7.83 11.01
N ALA A 185 11.16 7.17 12.07
CA ALA A 185 10.34 6.16 12.74
C ALA A 185 9.06 6.81 13.31
N PRO A 186 7.92 6.07 13.40
CA PRO A 186 7.76 4.67 13.01
C PRO A 186 7.54 4.44 11.51
N TRP A 187 7.33 5.49 10.71
CA TRP A 187 6.85 5.35 9.33
C TRP A 187 7.91 4.86 8.34
N ALA A 188 9.09 5.47 8.34
CA ALA A 188 10.01 5.38 7.20
C ALA A 188 10.32 3.95 6.71
N PRO A 189 10.73 2.99 7.58
CA PRO A 189 11.15 1.68 7.08
C PRO A 189 10.02 0.88 6.42
N ALA A 190 8.83 0.92 7.03
CA ALA A 190 7.67 0.18 6.54
C ALA A 190 7.05 0.85 5.30
N LEU A 191 6.94 2.18 5.32
CA LEU A 191 6.36 2.95 4.23
C LEU A 191 7.21 2.88 2.96
N GLN A 192 8.53 3.02 3.07
CA GLN A 192 9.45 2.90 1.95
C GLN A 192 9.42 1.50 1.34
N HIS A 193 9.37 0.46 2.19
CA HIS A 193 9.23 -0.92 1.72
C HIS A 193 7.92 -1.12 0.95
N ALA A 194 6.80 -0.65 1.50
CA ALA A 194 5.48 -0.81 0.90
C ALA A 194 5.38 -0.14 -0.47
N LEU A 195 5.86 1.10 -0.60
CA LEU A 195 5.87 1.84 -1.87
C LEU A 195 6.76 1.16 -2.92
N ALA A 196 7.97 0.74 -2.54
CA ALA A 196 8.88 0.06 -3.46
C ALA A 196 8.37 -1.32 -3.92
N ALA A 197 7.76 -2.09 -3.01
CA ALA A 197 7.18 -3.39 -3.34
C ALA A 197 5.92 -3.22 -4.22
N THR A 198 5.07 -2.24 -3.92
CA THR A 198 3.91 -1.88 -4.73
C THR A 198 4.35 -1.51 -6.15
N GLN A 199 5.37 -0.66 -6.30
CA GLN A 199 5.92 -0.30 -7.60
C GLN A 199 6.34 -1.54 -8.40
N THR A 200 7.04 -2.48 -7.76
CA THR A 200 7.51 -3.71 -8.41
C THR A 200 6.35 -4.54 -8.96
N ILE A 201 5.30 -4.73 -8.17
CA ILE A 201 4.11 -5.49 -8.57
C ILE A 201 3.35 -4.79 -9.69
N VAL A 202 3.06 -3.50 -9.49
CA VAL A 202 2.26 -2.70 -10.41
C VAL A 202 2.98 -2.58 -11.76
N ALA A 203 4.29 -2.32 -11.77
CA ALA A 203 5.09 -2.28 -12.99
C ALA A 203 5.07 -3.60 -13.76
N ALA A 204 5.07 -4.74 -13.06
CA ALA A 204 5.02 -6.06 -13.69
C ALA A 204 3.63 -6.39 -14.25
N ALA A 205 2.57 -5.94 -13.57
CA ALA A 205 1.18 -6.21 -13.96
C ALA A 205 0.64 -5.26 -15.04
N ALA A 206 1.09 -4.00 -15.05
CA ALA A 206 0.58 -2.95 -15.94
C ALA A 206 0.56 -3.32 -17.44
N PRO A 207 1.58 -4.00 -18.03
CA PRO A 207 1.54 -4.40 -19.44
C PRO A 207 0.41 -5.37 -19.80
N SER A 208 -0.14 -6.08 -18.82
CA SER A 208 -1.26 -7.02 -19.00
C SER A 208 -2.62 -6.42 -18.64
N ALA A 209 -2.64 -5.23 -18.07
CA ALA A 209 -3.86 -4.57 -17.61
C ALA A 209 -4.75 -4.17 -18.79
N ARG A 210 -6.06 -4.18 -18.55
CA ARG A 210 -7.06 -3.71 -19.51
C ARG A 210 -8.06 -2.79 -18.80
N PRO A 211 -8.55 -1.73 -19.46
CA PRO A 211 -9.60 -0.90 -18.89
C PRO A 211 -10.82 -1.74 -18.48
N PRO A 212 -11.48 -1.43 -17.35
CA PRO A 212 -11.26 -0.27 -16.48
C PRO A 212 -10.31 -0.52 -15.28
N SER A 213 -9.27 -1.35 -15.41
CA SER A 213 -8.36 -1.66 -14.29
C SER A 213 -7.49 -0.46 -13.83
N SER A 214 -7.33 -0.30 -12.51
CA SER A 214 -6.41 0.69 -11.91
C SER A 214 -4.95 0.49 -12.33
N TYR A 215 -4.55 -0.74 -12.68
CA TYR A 215 -3.21 -1.02 -13.21
C TYR A 215 -2.93 -0.33 -14.55
N CYS A 216 -3.96 0.13 -15.29
CA CYS A 216 -3.80 0.97 -16.47
C CYS A 216 -3.38 2.42 -16.12
N LEU A 217 -3.41 2.81 -14.85
CA LEU A 217 -3.04 4.15 -14.38
C LEU A 217 -1.57 4.26 -13.94
N TYR A 218 -0.81 3.17 -14.00
CA TYR A 218 0.61 3.18 -13.65
C TYR A 218 1.42 3.92 -14.71
N GLU A 219 2.21 4.88 -14.27
CA GLU A 219 3.11 5.67 -15.11
C GLU A 219 4.53 5.48 -14.57
N PRO A 220 5.42 4.76 -15.27
CA PRO A 220 6.76 4.50 -14.74
C PRO A 220 7.49 5.82 -14.49
N PRO A 221 8.19 5.97 -13.35
CA PRO A 221 8.93 7.18 -13.07
C PRO A 221 9.99 7.39 -14.17
N PRO A 222 10.30 8.65 -14.52
CA PRO A 222 11.31 8.92 -15.53
C PRO A 222 12.62 8.22 -15.16
N GLU A 223 13.24 7.55 -16.14
CA GLU A 223 14.54 6.91 -15.92
C GLU A 223 15.50 7.94 -15.34
N ARG A 224 16.06 7.66 -14.15
CA ARG A 224 17.15 8.47 -13.63
C ARG A 224 18.28 8.34 -14.64
N ARG A 225 18.49 9.37 -15.45
CA ARG A 225 19.68 9.46 -16.30
C ARG A 225 20.87 9.24 -15.39
N SER A 226 21.53 8.10 -15.55
CA SER A 226 22.82 7.85 -14.91
C SER A 226 23.72 9.02 -15.28
N LEU A 227 23.97 9.93 -14.33
CA LEU A 227 25.04 10.89 -14.45
C LEU A 227 26.31 10.03 -14.53
N GLY A 228 26.82 9.87 -15.74
CA GLY A 228 28.02 9.09 -16.01
C GLY A 228 29.13 9.60 -15.11
N SER A 229 29.57 8.72 -14.20
CA SER A 229 30.83 8.82 -13.49
C SER A 229 31.90 8.05 -14.24
#